data_AF-A0A7S7NZT4-F1
#
_entry.id   AF-A0A7S7NZT4-F1
#
_cell.length_a   1.000
_cell.length_b   1.000
_cell.length_c   1.000
_cell.angle_alpha   90.00
_cell.angle_beta   90.00
_cell.angle_gamma   90.00
#
_symmetry.space_group_name_H-M   'P 1'
#
loop_
_entity.id
_entity.type
_entity.pdbx_description
1 polymer ?
#
loop_
_entity_poly.entity_id
_entity_poly.type
_entity_poly.pdbx_seq_one_letter_code
_entity_poly.pdbx_strand_id
1 'polypeptide(L)'
;MKSTSPSSPGPHSIVHALAHARNGLLVQVHAVAREPDQRFAPAFARLVAAIEAAFRHEESLMEVAGFAGVREQRRDNALLLNALHHATPRVEAGELGIGRDVVAALPGLLSLHRFCGLRLLASARGAVLALRRGRGPGPLGALARPGLPGRRPRHA
;
A
#
# COMPACT_ATOMS: atom_id res chain seq x y z
N MET A 1 -32.48 17.66 8.23
CA MET A 1 -31.01 17.74 8.11
C MET A 1 -30.52 16.35 7.73
N LYS A 2 -30.06 16.14 6.49
CA LYS A 2 -29.54 14.84 6.03
C LYS A 2 -28.06 14.75 6.41
N SER A 3 -27.72 13.88 7.36
CA SER A 3 -26.33 13.53 7.67
C SER A 3 -25.71 12.79 6.48
N THR A 4 -24.82 13.45 5.76
CA THR A 4 -23.95 12.78 4.79
C THR A 4 -22.82 12.10 5.54
N SER A 5 -22.94 10.79 5.73
CA SER A 5 -21.83 9.95 6.16
C SER A 5 -20.66 10.10 5.17
N PRO A 6 -19.41 10.28 5.64
CA PRO A 6 -18.26 10.35 4.74
C PRO A 6 -18.09 8.99 4.05
N SER A 7 -18.32 8.97 2.73
CA SER A 7 -18.06 7.82 1.88
C SER A 7 -16.59 7.40 2.05
N SER A 8 -16.36 6.16 2.47
CA SER A 8 -15.01 5.61 2.58
C SER A 8 -14.29 5.70 1.22
N PRO A 9 -13.05 6.22 1.15
CA PRO A 9 -12.33 6.33 -0.11
C PRO A 9 -12.20 4.95 -0.76
N GLY A 10 -12.63 4.87 -2.02
CA GLY A 10 -12.55 3.61 -2.77
C GLY A 10 -11.09 3.15 -2.93
N PRO A 11 -10.83 1.84 -3.14
CA PRO A 11 -9.47 1.30 -3.23
C PRO A 11 -8.58 2.00 -4.26
N HIS A 12 -9.16 2.55 -5.33
CA HIS A 12 -8.44 3.27 -6.37
C HIS A 12 -7.91 4.63 -5.93
N SER A 13 -8.65 5.36 -5.08
CA SER A 13 -8.18 6.64 -4.57
C SER A 13 -7.04 6.44 -3.56
N ILE A 14 -7.06 5.34 -2.79
CA ILE A 14 -5.96 4.97 -1.89
C ILE A 14 -4.69 4.66 -2.68
N VAL A 15 -4.78 3.81 -3.70
CA VAL A 15 -3.64 3.47 -4.59
C VAL A 15 -3.08 4.73 -5.26
N HIS A 16 -3.95 5.61 -5.76
CA HIS A 16 -3.52 6.85 -6.40
C HIS A 16 -2.88 7.82 -5.39
N ALA A 17 -3.42 7.93 -4.18
CA ALA A 17 -2.85 8.75 -3.11
C ALA A 17 -1.45 8.27 -2.71
N LEU A 18 -1.26 6.96 -2.53
CA LEU A 18 0.04 6.37 -2.22
C LEU A 18 1.06 6.59 -3.35
N ALA A 19 0.64 6.38 -4.61
CA ALA A 19 1.50 6.64 -5.77
C ALA A 19 1.89 8.12 -5.88
N HIS A 20 0.94 9.03 -5.62
CA HIS A 20 1.19 10.47 -5.61
C HIS A 20 2.17 10.87 -4.49
N ALA A 21 1.98 10.36 -3.28
CA ALA A 21 2.89 10.61 -2.15
C ALA A 21 4.32 10.15 -2.47
N ARG A 22 4.48 8.96 -3.05
CA ARG A 22 5.79 8.44 -3.47
C ARG A 22 6.44 9.33 -4.53
N ASN A 23 5.69 9.75 -5.55
CA ASN A 23 6.22 10.64 -6.57
C ASN A 23 6.65 11.99 -5.97
N GLY A 24 5.88 12.52 -5.02
CA GLY A 24 6.25 13.72 -4.27
C GLY A 24 7.55 13.55 -3.49
N LEU A 25 7.74 12.42 -2.81
CA LEU A 25 9.01 12.10 -2.13
C LEU A 25 10.18 12.03 -3.11
N LEU A 26 10.02 11.35 -4.25
CA LEU A 26 11.07 11.27 -5.25
C LEU A 26 11.48 12.67 -5.75
N VAL A 27 10.52 13.59 -5.96
CA VAL A 27 10.84 14.98 -6.31
C VAL A 27 11.67 15.65 -5.22
N GLN A 28 11.32 15.46 -3.94
CA GLN A 28 12.09 16.02 -2.81
C GLN A 28 13.50 15.45 -2.73
N VAL A 29 13.67 14.14 -2.92
CA VAL A 29 14.99 13.48 -2.98
C VAL A 29 15.87 14.14 -4.05
N HIS A 30 15.34 14.34 -5.25
CA HIS A 30 16.08 14.99 -6.33
C HIS A 30 16.37 16.47 -6.07
N ALA A 31 15.52 17.16 -5.31
CA ALA A 31 15.77 18.54 -4.91
C ALA A 31 16.93 18.62 -3.91
N VAL A 32 16.90 17.79 -2.87
CA VAL A 32 17.94 17.71 -1.83
C VAL A 32 19.29 17.28 -2.43
N ALA A 33 19.28 16.38 -3.41
CA ALA A 33 20.49 15.96 -4.12
C ALA A 33 21.24 17.14 -4.76
N ARG A 34 20.54 18.21 -5.14
CA ARG A 34 21.09 19.40 -5.82
C ARG A 34 21.36 20.58 -4.88
N GLU A 35 20.99 20.48 -3.59
CA GLU A 35 21.26 21.54 -2.64
C GLU A 35 22.77 21.78 -2.50
N PRO A 36 23.25 23.02 -2.36
CA PRO A 36 24.64 23.29 -2.03
C PRO A 36 24.96 22.80 -0.60
N ASP A 37 26.23 22.52 -0.33
CA ASP A 37 26.70 21.94 0.93
C ASP A 37 26.27 22.72 2.18
N GLN A 38 26.27 24.05 2.10
CA GLN A 38 25.82 24.96 3.16
C GLN A 38 24.35 24.74 3.56
N ARG A 39 23.53 24.25 2.63
CA ARG A 39 22.10 23.97 2.84
C ARG A 39 21.78 22.49 2.93
N PHE A 40 22.77 21.63 2.69
CA PHE A 40 22.52 20.20 2.55
C PHE A 40 22.08 19.55 3.86
N ALA A 41 22.78 19.79 4.96
CA ALA A 41 22.43 19.19 6.25
C ALA A 41 20.99 19.48 6.70
N PRO A 42 20.51 20.75 6.73
CA PRO A 42 19.12 21.02 7.08
C PRO A 42 18.14 20.48 6.02
N ALA A 43 18.53 20.44 4.74
CA ALA A 43 17.68 19.83 3.70
C ALA A 43 17.56 18.31 3.85
N PHE A 44 18.63 17.63 4.25
CA PHE A 44 18.65 16.20 4.55
C PHE A 44 17.74 15.87 5.74
N ALA A 45 17.83 16.62 6.84
CA ALA A 45 16.94 16.42 8.00
C ALA A 45 15.45 16.59 7.63
N ARG A 46 15.11 17.58 6.81
CA ARG A 46 13.74 17.75 6.30
C ARG A 46 13.29 16.59 5.43
N LEU A 47 14.18 16.04 4.61
CA LEU A 47 13.88 14.87 3.78
C LEU A 47 13.57 13.64 4.64
N VAL A 48 14.37 13.39 5.68
CA VAL A 48 14.13 12.29 6.63
C VAL A 48 12.75 12.44 7.28
N ALA A 49 12.41 13.63 7.77
CA ALA A 49 11.10 13.90 8.36
C ALA A 49 9.94 13.70 7.35
N ALA A 50 10.14 14.07 6.08
CA ALA A 50 9.15 13.85 5.03
C ALA A 50 8.94 12.36 4.73
N ILE A 51 10.02 11.57 4.66
CA ILE A 51 9.96 10.12 4.47
C ILE A 51 9.20 9.45 5.63
N GLU A 52 9.51 9.83 6.87
CA GLU A 52 8.77 9.32 8.03
C GLU A 52 7.28 9.62 7.98
N ALA A 53 6.91 10.87 7.64
CA ALA A 53 5.52 11.27 7.53
C ALA A 53 4.78 10.47 6.46
N ALA A 54 5.43 10.23 5.32
CA ALA A 54 4.87 9.41 4.25
C ALA A 54 4.66 7.96 4.68
N PHE A 55 5.64 7.35 5.37
CA PHE A 55 5.52 5.99 5.90
C PHE A 55 4.40 5.87 6.93
N ARG A 56 4.30 6.80 7.89
CA ARG A 56 3.19 6.82 8.86
C ARG A 56 1.83 6.94 8.16
N HIS A 57 1.74 7.77 7.12
CA HIS A 57 0.50 7.94 6.37
C HIS A 57 0.12 6.68 5.59
N GLU A 58 1.08 6.05 4.92
CA GLU A 58 0.88 4.79 4.22
C GLU A 58 0.42 3.68 5.15
N GLU A 59 1.11 3.49 6.28
CA GLU A 59 0.76 2.48 7.27
C GLU A 59 -0.67 2.68 7.78
N SER A 60 -1.06 3.93 8.05
CA SER A 60 -2.44 4.26 8.46
C SER A 60 -3.46 3.90 7.38
N LEU A 61 -3.16 4.19 6.11
CA LEU A 61 -4.03 3.81 4.99
C LEU A 61 -4.15 2.29 4.84
N MET A 62 -3.06 1.56 5.06
CA MET A 62 -3.04 0.09 5.03
C MET A 62 -3.83 -0.53 6.17
N GLU A 63 -3.74 0.03 7.38
CA GLU A 63 -4.54 -0.40 8.53
C GLU A 63 -6.04 -0.18 8.28
N VAL A 64 -6.42 1.01 7.83
CA VAL A 64 -7.82 1.34 7.51
C VAL A 64 -8.37 0.44 6.40
N ALA A 65 -7.53 0.06 5.43
CA ALA A 65 -7.90 -0.85 4.35
C ALA A 65 -7.89 -2.34 4.77
N GLY A 66 -7.50 -2.68 6.00
CA GLY A 66 -7.43 -4.06 6.47
C GLY A 66 -6.34 -4.90 5.79
N PHE A 67 -5.23 -4.28 5.39
CA PHE A 67 -4.16 -4.93 4.65
C PHE A 67 -3.39 -5.92 5.52
N ALA A 68 -3.36 -7.19 5.10
CA ALA A 68 -2.74 -8.28 5.88
C ALA A 68 -1.22 -8.10 6.10
N GLY A 69 -0.51 -7.45 5.17
CA GLY A 69 0.95 -7.30 5.19
C GLY A 69 1.47 -6.01 5.86
N VAL A 70 0.68 -5.36 6.73
CA VAL A 70 1.06 -4.07 7.34
C VAL A 70 2.25 -4.20 8.28
N ARG A 71 2.44 -5.37 8.90
CA ARG A 71 3.57 -5.62 9.81
C ARG A 71 4.89 -5.72 9.07
N GLU A 72 4.88 -6.40 7.92
CA GLU A 72 6.02 -6.52 7.02
C GLU A 72 6.40 -5.15 6.46
N GLN A 73 5.41 -4.35 6.04
CA GLN A 73 5.63 -2.98 5.59
C GLN A 73 6.27 -2.10 6.68
N ARG A 74 5.77 -2.16 7.92
CA ARG A 74 6.33 -1.44 9.07
C ARG A 74 7.78 -1.83 9.34
N ARG A 75 8.09 -3.11 9.27
CA ARG A 75 9.46 -3.60 9.44
C ARG A 75 10.39 -3.03 8.38
N ASP A 76 9.98 -3.07 7.12
CA ASP A 76 10.78 -2.55 6.01
C ASP A 76 10.97 -1.02 6.12
N ASN A 77 9.93 -0.29 6.50
CA ASN A 77 9.98 1.14 6.78
C ASN A 77 10.97 1.44 7.92
N ALA A 78 10.88 0.71 9.03
CA ALA A 78 11.77 0.87 10.17
C ALA A 78 13.25 0.60 9.82
N LEU A 79 13.54 -0.37 8.96
CA LEU A 79 14.91 -0.63 8.49
C LEU A 79 15.49 0.56 7.73
N LEU A 80 14.71 1.19 6.85
CA LEU A 80 15.16 2.39 6.14
C LEU A 80 15.33 3.57 7.09
N LEU A 81 14.33 3.82 7.95
CA LEU A 81 14.38 4.93 8.90
C LEU A 81 15.58 4.79 9.85
N ASN A 82 15.89 3.58 10.31
CA ASN A 82 17.08 3.32 11.13
C ASN A 82 18.37 3.73 10.40
N ALA A 83 18.52 3.35 9.13
CA ALA A 83 19.68 3.75 8.34
C ALA A 83 19.77 5.28 8.14
N LEU A 84 18.63 5.93 7.90
CA LEU A 84 18.55 7.39 7.77
C LEU A 84 18.91 8.11 9.08
N HIS A 85 18.36 7.65 10.20
CA HIS A 85 18.64 8.21 11.53
C HIS A 85 20.10 8.02 11.95
N HIS A 86 20.77 6.95 11.52
CA HIS A 86 22.21 6.81 11.72
C HIS A 86 23.04 7.77 10.84
N ALA A 87 22.56 8.13 9.66
CA ALA A 87 23.24 9.08 8.78
C ALA A 87 23.05 10.54 9.21
N THR A 88 21.87 10.90 9.74
CA THR A 88 21.53 12.28 10.16
C THR A 88 22.60 12.95 11.03
N PRO A 89 23.02 12.40 12.19
CA PRO A 89 23.99 13.08 13.06
C PRO A 89 25.36 13.26 12.40
N ARG A 90 25.75 12.36 11.48
CA ARG A 90 27.01 12.46 10.73
C ARG A 90 26.96 13.58 9.70
N VAL A 91 25.83 13.71 9.00
CA VAL A 91 25.59 14.82 8.07
C VAL A 91 25.55 16.16 8.81
N GLU A 92 24.91 16.21 9.98
CA GLU A 92 24.91 17.40 10.86
C GLU A 92 26.31 17.78 11.36
N ALA A 93 27.16 16.79 11.61
CA ALA A 93 28.57 16.98 11.96
C ALA A 93 29.46 17.38 10.76
N GLY A 94 28.89 17.49 9.55
CA GLY A 94 29.60 17.92 8.35
C GLY A 94 30.14 16.79 7.47
N GLU A 95 29.85 15.52 7.77
CA GLU A 95 30.17 14.39 6.89
C GLU A 95 29.19 14.31 5.70
N LEU A 96 29.16 15.36 4.87
CA LEU A 96 28.13 15.55 3.83
C LEU A 96 28.17 14.44 2.77
N GLY A 97 29.34 13.88 2.47
CA GLY A 97 29.50 12.79 1.49
C GLY A 97 28.58 11.60 1.76
N ILE A 98 28.42 11.23 3.03
CA ILE A 98 27.55 10.12 3.43
C ILE A 98 26.09 10.43 3.16
N GLY A 99 25.67 11.65 3.49
CA GLY A 99 24.31 12.08 3.19
C GLY A 99 24.05 12.12 1.68
N ARG A 100 25.04 12.51 0.87
CA ARG A 100 24.93 12.49 -0.60
C ARG A 100 24.77 11.07 -1.13
N ASP A 101 25.56 10.12 -0.63
CA ASP A 101 25.47 8.72 -1.02
C ASP A 101 24.10 8.13 -0.66
N VAL A 102 23.61 8.44 0.55
CA VAL A 102 22.27 8.06 1.00
C VAL A 102 21.18 8.65 0.09
N VAL A 103 21.25 9.95 -0.21
CA VAL A 103 20.29 10.63 -1.09
C VAL A 103 20.33 10.07 -2.51
N ALA A 104 21.51 9.69 -3.02
CA ALA A 104 21.64 9.04 -4.33
C ALA A 104 21.05 7.63 -4.36
N ALA A 105 21.09 6.89 -3.25
CA ALA A 105 20.49 5.55 -3.14
C ALA A 105 18.97 5.56 -2.93
N LEU A 106 18.42 6.65 -2.35
CA LEU A 106 17.01 6.74 -1.99
C LEU A 106 16.01 6.49 -3.13
N PRO A 107 16.22 6.97 -4.38
CA PRO A 107 15.30 6.67 -5.47
C PRO A 107 15.17 5.17 -5.73
N GLY A 108 16.29 4.45 -5.79
CA GLY A 108 16.29 3.00 -5.98
C GLY A 108 15.63 2.26 -4.82
N LEU A 109 15.87 2.73 -3.59
CA LEU A 109 15.20 2.20 -2.40
C LEU A 109 13.69 2.43 -2.47
N LEU A 110 13.22 3.66 -2.67
CA LEU A 110 11.79 4.00 -2.72
C LEU A 110 11.05 3.43 -3.94
N SER A 111 11.76 3.16 -5.04
CA SER A 111 11.21 2.50 -6.22
C SER A 111 11.00 1.00 -6.01
N LEU A 112 11.69 0.36 -5.06
CA LEU A 112 11.43 -1.03 -4.72
C LEU A 112 10.02 -1.16 -4.14
N HIS A 113 9.26 -2.13 -4.66
CA HIS A 113 7.87 -2.43 -4.31
C HIS A 113 7.60 -2.66 -2.80
N ARG A 114 8.66 -2.72 -1.98
CA ARG A 114 8.63 -2.93 -0.54
C ARG A 114 8.34 -1.66 0.28
N PHE A 115 8.43 -0.47 -0.31
CA PHE A 115 8.10 0.80 0.37
C PHE A 115 6.79 1.42 -0.09
N CYS A 116 6.04 0.69 -0.93
CA CYS A 116 4.72 1.13 -1.30
C CYS A 116 3.85 -0.10 -1.50
N GLY A 117 2.95 -0.40 -0.57
CA GLY A 117 2.07 -1.58 -0.51
C GLY A 117 1.07 -1.72 -1.68
N LEU A 118 1.30 -0.99 -2.77
CA LEU A 118 0.49 -0.87 -3.97
C LEU A 118 0.19 -2.22 -4.64
N ARG A 119 1.05 -3.23 -4.54
CA ARG A 119 0.89 -4.50 -5.27
C ARG A 119 -0.39 -5.26 -4.88
N LEU A 120 -0.69 -5.35 -3.59
CA LEU A 120 -1.85 -6.11 -3.10
C LEU A 120 -3.15 -5.28 -3.14
N LEU A 121 -3.06 -3.95 -2.93
CA LEU A 121 -4.20 -3.05 -3.13
C LEU A 121 -4.62 -2.98 -4.61
N ALA A 122 -3.66 -2.97 -5.54
CA ALA A 122 -3.94 -3.06 -6.96
C ALA A 122 -4.47 -4.45 -7.36
N SER A 123 -3.96 -5.53 -6.76
CA SER A 123 -4.42 -6.90 -7.05
C SER A 123 -5.72 -7.30 -6.34
N ALA A 124 -6.19 -6.55 -5.34
CA ALA A 124 -7.52 -6.72 -4.76
C ALA A 124 -8.64 -6.54 -5.83
N ARG A 125 -8.35 -5.87 -6.96
CA ARG A 125 -9.17 -5.90 -8.18
C ARG A 125 -9.39 -7.33 -8.71
N GLY A 126 -8.39 -8.20 -8.65
CA GLY A 126 -8.49 -9.57 -9.15
C GLY A 126 -9.42 -10.43 -8.29
N ALA A 127 -9.29 -10.34 -6.96
CA ALA A 127 -10.06 -11.15 -6.02
C ALA A 127 -11.54 -10.72 -5.92
N VAL A 128 -11.81 -9.41 -5.82
CA VAL A 128 -13.19 -8.90 -5.68
C VAL A 128 -13.99 -9.02 -6.99
N LEU A 129 -13.33 -8.89 -8.15
CA LEU A 129 -13.99 -9.08 -9.46
C LEU A 129 -14.20 -10.56 -9.78
N ALA A 130 -13.31 -11.45 -9.34
CA ALA A 130 -13.51 -12.91 -9.44
C ALA A 130 -14.66 -13.39 -8.55
N LEU A 131 -14.78 -12.85 -7.32
CA LEU A 131 -15.89 -13.16 -6.41
C LEU A 131 -17.23 -12.58 -6.90
N ARG A 132 -17.23 -11.44 -7.63
CA ARG A 132 -18.45 -10.88 -8.24
C ARG A 132 -18.86 -11.55 -9.56
N ARG A 133 -17.93 -12.15 -10.31
CA ARG A 133 -18.25 -12.91 -11.54
C ARG A 133 -18.66 -14.37 -11.27
N GLY A 134 -18.46 -14.88 -10.06
CA GLY A 134 -18.86 -16.23 -9.64
C GLY A 134 -20.34 -16.40 -9.26
N ARG A 135 -21.21 -15.39 -9.41
CA ARG A 135 -22.64 -15.51 -9.13
C ARG A 135 -23.49 -15.11 -10.33
N GLY A 136 -23.50 -15.98 -11.33
CA GLY A 136 -24.53 -15.95 -12.37
C GLY A 136 -25.89 -16.41 -11.79
N PRO A 137 -27.01 -15.74 -12.10
CA PRO A 137 -28.33 -16.21 -11.75
C PRO A 137 -28.76 -17.25 -12.80
N GLY A 138 -29.04 -18.47 -12.36
CA GLY A 138 -29.86 -19.40 -13.14
C GLY A 138 -31.23 -19.51 -12.48
N PRO A 139 -32.29 -18.88 -13.00
CA PRO A 139 -33.65 -19.28 -12.69
C PRO A 139 -34.08 -20.35 -13.69
N LEU A 140 -34.74 -21.40 -13.22
CA LEU A 140 -36.11 -21.75 -13.61
C LEU A 140 -36.49 -23.08 -12.94
N GLY A 141 -37.66 -23.06 -12.31
CA GLY A 141 -38.14 -24.11 -11.44
C GLY A 141 -38.38 -25.43 -12.15
N ALA A 142 -37.91 -26.51 -11.52
CA ALA A 142 -38.45 -27.84 -11.75
C ALA A 142 -39.59 -28.06 -10.74
N LEU A 143 -40.80 -28.08 -11.30
CA LEU A 143 -42.07 -28.29 -10.63
C LEU A 143 -42.14 -29.62 -9.87
N ALA A 144 -42.75 -29.52 -8.70
CA ALA A 144 -43.66 -30.47 -8.04
C ALA A 144 -43.71 -31.94 -8.51
N ARG A 145 -43.55 -32.83 -7.52
CA ARG A 145 -43.88 -34.27 -7.53
C ARG A 145 -45.39 -34.49 -7.73
N PRO A 146 -45.78 -35.64 -8.29
CA PRO A 146 -46.52 -36.64 -7.49
C PRO A 146 -45.93 -38.05 -7.73
N GLY A 147 -45.82 -38.95 -6.76
CA GLY A 147 -46.93 -39.70 -6.16
C GLY A 147 -47.03 -41.10 -6.82
N LEU A 148 -46.56 -42.14 -6.10
CA LEU A 148 -46.51 -43.58 -6.46
C LEU A 148 -47.89 -44.20 -6.81
N PRO A 149 -47.94 -45.35 -7.54
CA PRO A 149 -47.89 -46.70 -6.93
C PRO A 149 -47.02 -47.68 -7.77
N GLY A 150 -46.40 -48.75 -7.29
CA GLY A 150 -46.82 -49.73 -6.29
C GLY A 150 -47.26 -51.04 -6.96
N ARG A 151 -46.33 -52.01 -7.11
CA ARG A 151 -46.47 -53.49 -7.29
C ARG A 151 -45.79 -54.08 -8.53
N ARG A 152 -44.83 -54.98 -8.29
CA ARG A 152 -44.86 -56.38 -8.76
C ARG A 152 -44.17 -57.29 -7.73
N PRO A 153 -44.77 -58.43 -7.34
CA PRO A 153 -44.11 -59.41 -6.49
C PRO A 153 -43.24 -60.37 -7.32
N ARG A 154 -42.29 -60.98 -6.61
CA ARG A 154 -41.38 -62.06 -7.00
C ARG A 154 -42.14 -63.33 -7.43
N HIS A 155 -41.50 -64.17 -8.24
CA HIS A 155 -41.17 -65.60 -7.99
C HIS A 155 -40.40 -66.09 -9.24
N ALA A 156 -39.14 -66.50 -9.06
CA ALA A 156 -38.68 -67.89 -8.93
C ALA A 156 -38.55 -68.57 -10.30
#